data_AF-A0A1S3VW10-F1
#
_entry.id   AF-A0A1S3VW10-F1
#
_cell.length_a   1.000
_cell.length_b   1.000
_cell.length_c   1.000
_cell.angle_alpha   90.00
_cell.angle_beta   90.00
_cell.angle_gamma   90.00
#
_symmetry.space_group_name_H-M   'P 1'
#
loop_
_entity.id
_entity.type
_entity.pdbx_description
1 polymer ?
#
loop_
_entity_poly.entity_id
_entity_poly.type
_entity_poly.pdbx_seq_one_letter_code
_entity_poly.pdbx_strand_id
1 'polypeptide(L)'
;MATLAIAALTLARISSSSSSNFFFSRTFNHFTTKFVPFRILHQRRRFFCHNCKRGIASSPVTIPSISDRMTAPYGSWKSPITTDVVSGAAKRLGGTAVDARGRLVWLESRPAESGRGVLVVEAENPGGEAVDITPKEFGVRTLAQEYGGGAFTVSGDVVFFANYKDQRLYQQSISSLDVPPIPLTPDYGSPVVSYADGIYDERFNRFVCVREDRRESAQNPSTTIVSVALGSKDVQGNNFFVLVSLFCEEI
;
A
#
# COMPACT_ATOMS: atom_id res chain seq x y z
N MET A 1 -1.20 -70.23 -15.91
CA MET A 1 0.27 -70.17 -15.82
C MET A 1 0.76 -68.90 -16.48
N ALA A 2 0.85 -67.80 -15.73
CA ALA A 2 1.62 -66.60 -16.04
C ALA A 2 1.52 -65.67 -14.83
N THR A 3 2.37 -65.92 -13.84
CA THR A 3 2.67 -65.04 -12.72
C THR A 3 3.48 -63.84 -13.22
N LEU A 4 3.12 -62.62 -12.82
CA LEU A 4 3.96 -61.44 -13.01
C LEU A 4 4.04 -60.66 -11.69
N ALA A 5 5.29 -60.39 -11.34
CA ALA A 5 5.79 -60.07 -10.01
C ALA A 5 5.50 -58.62 -9.59
N ILE A 6 5.27 -58.46 -8.29
CA ILE A 6 5.25 -57.19 -7.57
C ILE A 6 6.70 -56.79 -7.30
N ALA A 7 7.14 -55.64 -7.80
CA ALA A 7 8.42 -55.02 -7.46
C ALA A 7 8.17 -53.89 -6.45
N ALA A 8 8.51 -54.14 -5.19
CA ALA A 8 8.56 -53.12 -4.14
C ALA A 8 9.90 -52.39 -4.23
N LEU A 9 9.86 -51.10 -4.56
CA LEU A 9 11.02 -50.20 -4.50
C LEU A 9 11.04 -49.52 -3.13
N THR A 10 11.94 -49.98 -2.27
CA THR A 10 12.35 -49.33 -1.03
C THR A 10 13.29 -48.17 -1.37
N LEU A 11 12.87 -46.93 -1.11
CA LEU A 11 13.78 -45.78 -1.11
C LEU A 11 14.15 -45.41 0.32
N ALA A 12 15.47 -45.46 0.54
CA ALA A 12 16.14 -45.28 1.82
C ALA A 12 16.04 -43.83 2.31
N ARG A 13 15.74 -43.68 3.61
CA ARG A 13 15.96 -42.44 4.37
C ARG A 13 17.47 -42.17 4.41
N ILE A 14 17.91 -41.12 3.73
CA ILE A 14 19.21 -40.51 3.98
C ILE A 14 19.00 -39.39 5.00
N SER A 15 19.26 -39.73 6.26
CA SER A 15 19.48 -38.76 7.33
C SER A 15 20.85 -38.13 7.10
N SER A 16 20.89 -36.81 6.89
CA SER A 16 22.12 -36.04 7.07
C SER A 16 21.84 -34.87 8.00
N SER A 17 22.17 -35.11 9.26
CA SER A 17 22.43 -34.10 10.26
C SER A 17 23.70 -33.34 9.88
N SER A 18 23.62 -32.02 9.81
CA SER A 18 24.80 -31.15 9.92
C SER A 18 24.36 -29.84 10.56
N SER A 19 24.37 -29.89 11.89
CA SER A 19 24.44 -28.74 12.78
C SER A 19 25.71 -27.94 12.48
N SER A 20 25.56 -26.73 11.96
CA SER A 20 26.60 -25.72 12.00
C SER A 20 26.09 -24.51 12.77
N ASN A 21 26.44 -24.49 14.05
CA ASN A 21 26.35 -23.32 14.91
C ASN A 21 27.36 -22.28 14.40
N PHE A 22 26.90 -21.33 13.58
CA PHE A 22 27.67 -20.12 13.32
C PHE A 22 27.27 -19.04 14.32
N PHE A 23 28.09 -18.93 15.37
CA PHE A 23 28.14 -17.77 16.25
C PHE A 23 28.43 -16.51 15.44
N PHE A 24 27.42 -15.66 15.25
CA PHE A 24 27.61 -14.31 14.75
C PHE A 24 28.13 -13.44 15.89
N SER A 25 29.45 -13.25 15.95
CA SER A 25 30.08 -12.24 16.81
C SER A 25 29.73 -10.86 16.25
N ARG A 26 28.85 -10.13 16.97
CA ARG A 26 28.59 -8.70 16.72
C ARG A 26 29.86 -7.91 17.01
N THR A 27 30.56 -7.48 15.98
CA THR A 27 31.53 -6.40 16.09
C THR A 27 30.80 -5.06 15.92
N PHE A 28 30.52 -4.42 17.07
CA PHE A 28 30.07 -3.04 17.15
C PHE A 28 31.25 -2.13 16.78
N ASN A 29 31.25 -1.60 15.55
CA ASN A 29 32.16 -0.52 15.20
C ASN A 29 31.62 0.80 15.77
N HIS A 30 32.28 1.27 16.82
CA HIS A 30 32.16 2.62 17.37
C HIS A 30 32.59 3.65 16.32
N PHE A 31 31.63 4.25 15.61
CA PHE A 31 31.86 5.52 14.92
C PHE A 31 31.78 6.64 15.95
N THR A 32 32.94 7.19 16.29
CA THR A 32 33.09 8.38 17.13
C THR A 32 32.80 9.63 16.30
N THR A 33 31.53 10.06 16.31
CA THR A 33 31.16 11.35 15.72
C THR A 33 31.62 12.47 16.65
N LYS A 34 32.65 13.22 16.22
CA LYS A 34 33.13 14.41 16.92
C LYS A 34 32.01 15.46 16.99
N PHE A 35 31.58 15.77 18.21
CA PHE A 35 30.72 16.92 18.51
C PHE A 35 31.45 18.21 18.18
N VAL A 36 30.94 18.99 17.23
CA VAL A 36 31.34 20.39 17.00
C VAL A 36 30.24 21.27 17.63
N PRO A 37 30.54 22.13 18.62
CA PRO A 37 29.54 22.98 19.23
C PRO A 37 29.21 24.14 18.27
N PHE A 38 28.04 24.10 17.64
CA PHE A 38 27.50 25.23 16.89
C PHE A 38 27.03 26.30 17.90
N ARG A 39 27.77 27.40 18.02
CA ARG A 39 27.32 28.59 18.76
C ARG A 39 26.13 29.19 18.03
N ILE A 40 24.94 29.11 18.63
CA ILE A 40 23.75 29.83 18.16
C ILE A 40 23.98 31.32 18.46
N LEU A 41 24.36 32.08 17.43
CA LEU A 41 24.28 33.54 17.46
C LEU A 41 22.82 33.93 17.26
N HIS A 42 22.16 34.28 18.36
CA HIS A 42 20.80 34.79 18.39
C HIS A 42 20.79 36.24 17.85
N GLN A 43 20.80 36.42 16.53
CA GLN A 43 20.56 37.73 15.92
C GLN A 43 19.07 38.06 15.96
N ARG A 44 18.66 38.81 16.99
CA ARG A 44 17.38 39.53 17.02
C ARG A 44 17.37 40.59 15.91
N ARG A 45 16.83 40.26 14.74
CA ARG A 45 16.47 41.26 13.73
C ARG A 45 15.15 41.93 14.14
N ARG A 46 15.24 43.16 14.64
CA ARG A 46 14.09 44.05 14.81
C ARG A 46 13.63 44.51 13.42
N PHE A 47 12.53 43.95 12.93
CA PHE A 47 11.84 44.52 11.77
C PHE A 47 11.02 45.72 12.24
N PHE A 48 11.44 46.91 11.82
CA PHE A 48 10.67 48.15 11.93
C PHE A 48 9.58 48.13 10.85
N CYS A 49 8.32 47.96 11.24
CA CYS A 49 7.18 48.19 10.36
C CYS A 49 6.80 49.68 10.47
N HIS A 50 7.02 50.44 9.39
CA HIS A 50 6.56 51.81 9.26
C HIS A 50 5.06 51.83 8.91
N ASN A 51 4.29 52.57 9.70
CA ASN A 51 2.98 53.18 9.41
C ASN A 51 1.98 52.38 8.55
N CYS A 52 0.99 51.80 9.22
CA CYS A 52 -0.37 51.74 8.68
C CYS A 52 -1.38 51.88 9.84
N LYS A 53 -1.69 53.13 10.23
CA LYS A 53 -2.88 53.42 11.02
C LYS A 53 -4.09 53.29 10.11
N ARG A 54 -4.81 52.17 10.19
CA ARG A 54 -6.20 52.05 9.72
C ARG A 54 -7.01 51.31 10.77
N GLY A 55 -8.15 51.89 11.13
CA GLY A 55 -8.96 51.54 12.28
C GLY A 55 -9.47 50.11 12.25
N ILE A 56 -9.51 49.52 13.44
CA ILE A 56 -10.20 48.26 13.71
C ILE A 56 -11.70 48.59 13.68
N ALA A 57 -12.36 48.36 12.55
CA ALA A 57 -13.79 48.07 12.58
C ALA A 57 -13.92 46.65 13.10
N SER A 58 -14.11 46.51 14.41
CA SER A 58 -14.49 45.25 15.01
C SER A 58 -15.92 44.94 14.57
N SER A 59 -16.07 44.19 13.48
CA SER A 59 -17.31 43.46 13.25
C SER A 59 -17.52 42.57 14.48
N PRO A 60 -18.65 42.67 15.19
CA PRO A 60 -18.90 41.79 16.31
C PRO A 60 -18.94 40.36 15.75
N VAL A 61 -17.96 39.55 16.12
CA VAL A 61 -18.07 38.11 16.04
C VAL A 61 -19.16 37.76 17.05
N THR A 62 -20.37 37.53 16.56
CA THR A 62 -21.46 36.99 17.34
C THR A 62 -21.03 35.61 17.83
N ILE A 63 -20.53 35.54 19.06
CA ILE A 63 -20.43 34.28 19.79
C ILE A 63 -21.87 33.77 19.88
N PRO A 64 -22.20 32.57 19.36
CA PRO A 64 -23.55 32.06 19.47
C PRO A 64 -23.93 32.02 20.95
N SER A 65 -25.04 32.69 21.26
CA SER A 65 -25.68 32.72 22.56
C SER A 65 -25.73 31.33 23.16
N ILE A 66 -25.45 31.22 24.46
CA ILE A 66 -25.66 30.01 25.25
C ILE A 66 -27.06 29.49 24.93
N SER A 67 -27.13 28.38 24.18
CA SER A 67 -28.37 27.72 23.84
C SER A 67 -29.03 27.27 25.14
N ASP A 68 -30.25 27.74 25.40
CA ASP A 68 -31.11 27.08 26.38
C ASP A 68 -31.17 25.60 26.02
N ARG A 69 -30.80 24.74 26.98
CA ARG A 69 -30.88 23.29 26.78
C ARG A 69 -32.36 22.91 26.74
N MET A 70 -32.86 22.64 25.55
CA MET A 70 -34.22 22.19 25.34
C MET A 70 -34.37 20.70 25.69
N THR A 71 -35.33 20.40 26.57
CA THR A 71 -35.80 19.04 26.80
C THR A 71 -36.70 18.61 25.64
N ALA A 72 -36.43 17.46 25.04
CA ALA A 72 -37.29 16.84 24.03
C ALA A 72 -37.31 15.32 24.25
N PRO A 73 -38.33 14.60 23.74
CA PRO A 73 -38.31 13.14 23.73
C PRO A 73 -37.06 12.59 23.04
N TYR A 74 -36.57 11.44 23.51
CA TYR A 74 -35.43 10.76 22.88
C TYR A 74 -35.70 10.53 21.37
N GLY A 75 -34.73 10.87 20.52
CA GLY A 75 -34.82 10.76 19.07
C GLY A 75 -35.40 12.00 18.35
N SER A 76 -35.95 12.98 19.08
CA SER A 76 -36.58 14.17 18.49
C SER A 76 -35.73 15.45 18.58
N TRP A 77 -34.48 15.34 19.03
CA TRP A 77 -33.55 16.46 18.98
C TRP A 77 -33.21 16.80 17.55
N LYS A 78 -33.40 18.08 17.17
CA LYS A 78 -32.97 18.58 15.87
C LYS A 78 -31.45 18.46 15.78
N SER A 79 -30.98 17.55 14.93
CA SER A 79 -29.56 17.38 14.63
C SER A 79 -29.17 18.26 13.43
N PRO A 80 -28.05 19.01 13.49
CA PRO A 80 -27.48 19.66 12.32
C PRO A 80 -26.88 18.65 11.31
N ILE A 81 -26.71 17.39 11.71
CA ILE A 81 -26.22 16.30 10.84
C ILE A 81 -27.41 15.74 10.07
N THR A 82 -27.52 16.10 8.79
CA THR A 82 -28.57 15.61 7.89
C THR A 82 -28.22 14.23 7.33
N THR A 83 -29.23 13.53 6.78
CA THR A 83 -29.01 12.26 6.06
C THR A 83 -28.03 12.42 4.92
N ASP A 84 -28.01 13.57 4.25
CA ASP A 84 -27.10 13.85 3.13
C ASP A 84 -25.64 14.03 3.58
N VAL A 85 -25.43 14.54 4.80
CA VAL A 85 -24.08 14.63 5.39
C VAL A 85 -23.56 13.24 5.76
N VAL A 86 -24.43 12.35 6.24
CA VAL A 86 -24.06 10.98 6.63
C VAL A 86 -23.91 10.05 5.43
N SER A 87 -24.81 10.15 4.45
CA SER A 87 -24.75 9.40 3.19
C SER A 87 -23.76 10.01 2.19
N GLY A 88 -23.30 11.24 2.47
CA GLY A 88 -22.30 11.95 1.70
C GLY A 88 -21.06 11.10 1.49
N ALA A 89 -20.63 11.05 0.24
CA ALA A 89 -19.49 10.26 -0.19
C ALA A 89 -18.19 10.80 0.46
N ALA A 90 -17.75 10.18 1.55
CA ALA A 90 -16.52 10.56 2.23
C ALA A 90 -15.29 9.89 1.57
N LYS A 91 -14.23 10.68 1.38
CA LYS A 91 -12.90 10.17 1.07
C LYS A 91 -12.41 9.34 2.25
N ARG A 92 -11.96 8.12 1.99
CA ARG A 92 -11.30 7.25 2.95
C ARG A 92 -9.83 7.22 2.62
N LEU A 93 -9.00 7.41 3.63
CA LEU A 93 -7.56 7.22 3.56
C LEU A 93 -7.24 5.83 4.08
N GLY A 94 -6.35 5.12 3.42
CA GLY A 94 -5.85 3.82 3.86
C GLY A 94 -4.51 3.55 3.20
N GLY A 95 -3.70 2.66 3.77
CA GLY A 95 -2.36 2.35 3.27
C GLY A 95 -1.42 3.56 3.21
N THR A 96 -0.21 3.41 3.71
CA THR A 96 0.77 4.50 3.70
C THR A 96 2.15 3.95 3.40
N ALA A 97 2.90 4.68 2.59
CA ALA A 97 4.28 4.38 2.28
C ALA A 97 5.06 5.68 2.10
N VAL A 98 6.38 5.58 1.92
CA VAL A 98 7.27 6.72 1.70
C VAL A 98 8.09 6.45 0.44
N ASP A 99 8.18 7.44 -0.44
CA ASP A 99 8.99 7.35 -1.66
C ASP A 99 10.49 7.59 -1.39
N ALA A 100 11.33 7.45 -2.43
CA ALA A 100 12.78 7.72 -2.35
C ALA A 100 13.13 9.14 -1.86
N ARG A 101 12.22 10.10 -2.02
CA ARG A 101 12.41 11.51 -1.68
C ARG A 101 11.90 11.85 -0.28
N GLY A 102 11.33 10.88 0.43
CA GLY A 102 10.78 11.08 1.77
C GLY A 102 9.34 11.61 1.77
N ARG A 103 8.64 11.60 0.63
CA ARG A 103 7.26 12.08 0.52
C ARG A 103 6.28 10.98 0.92
N LEU A 104 5.21 11.35 1.62
CA LEU A 104 4.14 10.42 1.97
C LEU A 104 3.37 10.01 0.71
N VAL A 105 3.12 8.71 0.56
CA VAL A 105 2.22 8.12 -0.44
C VAL A 105 1.08 7.42 0.28
N TRP A 106 -0.16 7.68 -0.08
CA TRP A 106 -1.33 7.04 0.52
C TRP A 106 -2.36 6.62 -0.51
N LEU A 107 -3.22 5.66 -0.14
CA LEU A 107 -4.39 5.30 -0.94
C LEU A 107 -5.60 6.11 -0.46
N GLU A 108 -6.26 6.78 -1.39
CA GLU A 108 -7.44 7.58 -1.14
C GLU A 108 -8.62 7.09 -1.99
N SER A 109 -9.78 6.89 -1.37
CA SER A 109 -10.99 6.54 -2.12
C SER A 109 -11.52 7.76 -2.89
N ARG A 110 -12.04 7.51 -4.09
CA ARG A 110 -12.78 8.49 -4.89
C ARG A 110 -14.22 8.00 -5.09
N PRO A 111 -15.14 8.25 -4.15
CA PRO A 111 -16.53 7.81 -4.29
C PRO A 111 -17.21 8.36 -5.56
N ALA A 112 -16.87 9.59 -5.97
CA ALA A 112 -17.38 10.22 -7.19
C ALA A 112 -16.81 9.60 -8.48
N GLU A 113 -15.74 8.81 -8.40
CA GLU A 113 -15.09 8.14 -9.54
C GLU A 113 -15.30 6.63 -9.44
N SER A 114 -16.57 6.22 -9.36
CA SER A 114 -16.99 4.81 -9.22
C SER A 114 -16.38 4.09 -8.01
N GLY A 115 -16.00 4.84 -6.97
CA GLY A 115 -15.39 4.28 -5.76
C GLY A 115 -13.96 3.76 -5.93
N ARG A 116 -13.25 4.14 -7.02
CA ARG A 116 -11.87 3.68 -7.25
C ARG A 116 -10.92 4.19 -6.16
N GLY A 117 -9.89 3.39 -5.87
CA GLY A 117 -8.77 3.80 -5.03
C GLY A 117 -7.69 4.49 -5.87
N VAL A 118 -7.19 5.63 -5.39
CA VAL A 118 -6.16 6.44 -6.05
C VAL A 118 -4.96 6.57 -5.13
N LEU A 119 -3.78 6.29 -5.65
CA LEU A 119 -2.55 6.63 -4.95
C LEU A 119 -2.27 8.11 -5.12
N VAL A 120 -2.03 8.75 -3.99
CA VAL A 120 -1.77 10.18 -3.89
C VAL A 120 -0.41 10.35 -3.23
N VAL A 121 0.38 11.30 -3.74
CA VAL A 121 1.70 11.64 -3.20
C VAL A 121 1.66 13.05 -2.64
N GLU A 122 2.31 13.23 -1.49
CA GLU A 122 2.50 14.53 -0.87
C GLU A 122 3.20 15.51 -1.83
N ALA A 123 2.84 16.79 -1.72
CA ALA A 123 3.46 17.84 -2.50
C ALA A 123 4.97 17.93 -2.24
N GLU A 124 5.74 18.33 -3.25
CA GLU A 124 7.19 18.51 -3.08
C GLU A 124 7.54 19.68 -2.16
N ASN A 125 6.71 20.72 -2.17
CA ASN A 125 6.90 21.93 -1.38
C ASN A 125 5.91 21.94 -0.20
N PRO A 126 6.33 22.39 0.99
CA PRO A 126 5.42 22.56 2.12
C PRO A 126 4.22 23.45 1.76
N GLY A 127 3.01 22.94 1.96
CA GLY A 127 1.76 23.65 1.64
C GLY A 127 1.34 23.58 0.17
N GLY A 128 2.03 22.82 -0.67
CA GLY A 128 1.55 22.49 -2.01
C GLY A 128 0.40 21.49 -2.01
N GLU A 129 -0.26 21.34 -3.15
CA GLU A 129 -1.33 20.35 -3.32
C GLU A 129 -0.76 18.95 -3.58
N ALA A 130 -1.41 17.96 -2.99
CA ALA A 130 -1.09 16.56 -3.22
C ALA A 130 -1.40 16.14 -4.67
N VAL A 131 -0.61 15.21 -5.20
CA VAL A 131 -0.67 14.81 -6.61
C VAL A 131 -1.20 13.38 -6.74
N ASP A 132 -2.25 13.21 -7.53
CA ASP A 132 -2.76 11.89 -7.90
C ASP A 132 -1.80 11.23 -8.90
N ILE A 133 -1.30 10.03 -8.59
CA ILE A 133 -0.35 9.28 -9.44
C ILE A 133 -0.98 8.06 -10.11
N THR A 134 -2.24 7.72 -9.81
CA THR A 134 -2.95 6.61 -10.47
C THR A 134 -3.75 7.13 -11.67
N PRO A 135 -3.47 6.64 -12.90
CA PRO A 135 -4.24 7.04 -14.09
C PRO A 135 -5.73 6.70 -13.96
N LYS A 136 -6.59 7.39 -14.71
CA LYS A 136 -8.05 7.31 -14.56
C LYS A 136 -8.63 5.92 -14.86
N GLU A 137 -7.95 5.16 -15.70
CA GLU A 137 -8.34 3.83 -16.14
C GLU A 137 -8.05 2.75 -15.07
N PHE A 138 -7.30 3.10 -14.02
CA PHE A 138 -6.86 2.21 -12.97
C PHE A 138 -7.50 2.56 -11.63
N GLY A 139 -7.76 1.52 -10.83
CA GLY A 139 -8.19 1.65 -9.45
C GLY A 139 -7.34 0.75 -8.57
N VAL A 140 -6.67 1.31 -7.57
CA VAL A 140 -5.79 0.53 -6.68
C VAL A 140 -6.64 -0.17 -5.62
N ARG A 141 -6.84 -1.47 -5.80
CA ARG A 141 -7.56 -2.35 -4.87
C ARG A 141 -7.35 -3.82 -5.26
N THR A 142 -7.11 -4.66 -4.26
CA THR A 142 -7.06 -6.11 -4.40
C THR A 142 -8.33 -6.76 -3.83
N LEU A 143 -8.70 -7.90 -4.42
CA LEU A 143 -9.77 -8.80 -3.97
C LEU A 143 -9.25 -10.01 -3.20
N ALA A 144 -7.94 -10.10 -2.96
CA ALA A 144 -7.39 -11.16 -2.11
C ALA A 144 -8.08 -11.15 -0.74
N GLN A 145 -8.48 -12.34 -0.26
CA GLN A 145 -9.24 -12.58 0.96
C GLN A 145 -10.59 -11.84 1.03
N GLU A 146 -11.13 -11.38 -0.11
CA GLU A 146 -12.42 -10.70 -0.33
C GLU A 146 -12.60 -9.34 0.37
N TYR A 147 -11.94 -9.15 1.51
CA TYR A 147 -11.87 -7.90 2.25
C TYR A 147 -10.93 -6.90 1.55
N GLY A 148 -9.83 -7.41 0.99
CA GLY A 148 -8.75 -6.61 0.43
C GLY A 148 -7.79 -6.06 1.48
N GLY A 149 -6.64 -5.53 1.03
CA GLY A 149 -5.56 -5.03 1.89
C GLY A 149 -4.21 -5.24 1.21
N GLY A 150 -3.19 -4.45 1.56
CA GLY A 150 -1.86 -4.56 0.93
C GLY A 150 -1.90 -4.39 -0.60
N ALA A 151 -2.76 -3.49 -1.09
CA ALA A 151 -3.00 -3.33 -2.53
C ALA A 151 -1.86 -2.63 -3.27
N PHE A 152 -0.89 -2.05 -2.56
CA PHE A 152 0.27 -1.39 -3.16
C PHE A 152 1.50 -1.44 -2.26
N THR A 153 2.65 -1.28 -2.89
CA THR A 153 3.97 -1.21 -2.26
C THR A 153 4.81 -0.17 -3.00
N VAL A 154 5.44 0.74 -2.26
CA VAL A 154 6.40 1.70 -2.83
C VAL A 154 7.82 1.22 -2.55
N SER A 155 8.68 1.26 -3.57
CA SER A 155 10.11 1.04 -3.42
C SER A 155 10.87 2.05 -4.28
N GLY A 156 11.56 2.97 -3.61
CA GLY A 156 12.23 4.08 -4.28
C GLY A 156 11.25 4.97 -5.04
N ASP A 157 11.42 5.08 -6.36
CA ASP A 157 10.53 5.82 -7.27
C ASP A 157 9.48 4.91 -7.93
N VAL A 158 9.44 3.62 -7.62
CA VAL A 158 8.52 2.66 -8.24
C VAL A 158 7.39 2.34 -7.27
N VAL A 159 6.17 2.32 -7.78
CA VAL A 159 5.03 1.76 -7.07
C VAL A 159 4.51 0.52 -7.78
N PHE A 160 4.35 -0.53 -7.00
CA PHE A 160 3.71 -1.79 -7.39
C PHE A 160 2.29 -1.77 -6.85
N PHE A 161 1.29 -2.12 -7.65
CA PHE A 161 -0.09 -2.10 -7.19
C PHE A 161 -0.96 -3.14 -7.88
N ALA A 162 -1.98 -3.62 -7.16
CA ALA A 162 -3.04 -4.44 -7.71
C ALA A 162 -4.13 -3.55 -8.32
N ASN A 163 -4.42 -3.76 -9.61
CA ASN A 163 -5.50 -3.05 -10.28
C ASN A 163 -6.84 -3.75 -10.05
N TYR A 164 -7.85 -2.99 -9.68
CA TYR A 164 -9.15 -3.52 -9.29
C TYR A 164 -9.85 -4.27 -10.42
N LYS A 165 -9.75 -3.74 -11.64
CA LYS A 165 -10.51 -4.20 -12.80
C LYS A 165 -10.13 -5.61 -13.24
N ASP A 166 -8.84 -5.91 -13.28
CA ASP A 166 -8.30 -7.17 -13.81
C ASP A 166 -7.54 -8.00 -12.76
N GLN A 167 -7.37 -7.46 -11.54
CA GLN A 167 -6.62 -8.06 -10.42
C GLN A 167 -5.15 -8.36 -10.73
N ARG A 168 -4.60 -7.78 -11.81
CA ARG A 168 -3.19 -7.92 -12.17
C ARG A 168 -2.32 -7.01 -11.32
N LEU A 169 -1.08 -7.44 -11.10
CA LEU A 169 -0.05 -6.60 -10.50
C LEU A 169 0.56 -5.71 -11.58
N TYR A 170 0.67 -4.42 -11.30
CA TYR A 170 1.28 -3.42 -12.16
C TYR A 170 2.47 -2.77 -11.47
N GLN A 171 3.40 -2.26 -12.25
CA GLN A 171 4.44 -1.33 -11.81
C GLN A 171 4.31 0.00 -12.56
N GLN A 172 4.57 1.10 -11.88
CA GLN A 172 4.68 2.43 -12.49
C GLN A 172 5.75 3.26 -11.76
N SER A 173 6.35 4.22 -12.46
CA SER A 173 7.19 5.24 -11.83
C SER A 173 6.32 6.33 -11.22
N ILE A 174 6.70 6.83 -10.06
CA ILE A 174 6.06 7.96 -9.38
C ILE A 174 6.42 9.28 -10.08
N SER A 175 7.65 9.39 -10.62
CA SER A 175 8.13 10.60 -11.28
C SER A 175 7.81 10.66 -12.78
N SER A 176 7.48 9.55 -13.43
CA SER A 176 7.23 9.46 -14.89
C SER A 176 5.79 9.05 -15.21
N LEU A 177 4.82 9.91 -14.88
CA LEU A 177 3.39 9.62 -15.02
C LEU A 177 2.88 9.55 -16.48
N ASP A 178 3.66 10.04 -17.44
CA ASP A 178 3.34 9.94 -18.87
C ASP A 178 3.47 8.50 -19.42
N VAL A 179 4.18 7.63 -18.69
CA VAL A 179 4.34 6.22 -19.05
C VAL A 179 3.21 5.42 -18.39
N PRO A 180 2.41 4.66 -19.15
CA PRO A 180 1.32 3.88 -18.58
C PRO A 180 1.86 2.76 -17.67
N PRO A 181 1.11 2.34 -16.64
CA PRO A 181 1.49 1.23 -15.78
C PRO A 181 1.77 -0.05 -16.56
N ILE A 182 2.87 -0.72 -16.24
CA ILE A 182 3.32 -1.94 -16.91
C ILE A 182 2.81 -3.15 -16.13
N PRO A 183 2.05 -4.07 -16.75
CA PRO A 183 1.60 -5.28 -16.06
C PRO A 183 2.76 -6.24 -15.81
N LEU A 184 2.80 -6.79 -14.60
CA LEU A 184 3.78 -7.75 -14.11
C LEU A 184 3.27 -9.18 -14.05
N THR A 185 1.98 -9.40 -14.24
CA THR A 185 1.37 -10.73 -14.19
C THR A 185 0.59 -10.99 -15.48
N PRO A 186 0.42 -12.26 -15.89
CA PRO A 186 -0.37 -12.60 -17.07
C PRO A 186 -1.79 -12.04 -17.01
N ASP A 187 -2.39 -11.88 -18.18
CA ASP A 187 -3.83 -11.68 -18.30
C ASP A 187 -4.50 -13.06 -18.32
N TYR A 188 -5.31 -13.35 -17.30
CA TYR A 188 -6.08 -14.59 -17.21
C TYR A 188 -7.46 -14.49 -17.88
N GLY A 189 -7.77 -13.36 -18.54
CA GLY A 189 -9.06 -13.09 -19.18
C GLY A 189 -10.20 -12.78 -18.21
N SER A 190 -9.96 -12.92 -16.90
CA SER A 190 -10.90 -12.63 -15.82
C SER A 190 -10.14 -12.39 -14.51
N PRO A 191 -10.74 -11.69 -13.52
CA PRO A 191 -10.10 -11.37 -12.23
C PRO A 191 -10.10 -12.57 -11.26
N VAL A 192 -9.63 -13.73 -11.73
CA VAL A 192 -9.61 -15.00 -10.99
C VAL A 192 -8.30 -15.23 -10.23
N VAL A 193 -7.30 -14.39 -10.44
CA VAL A 193 -6.06 -14.40 -9.67
C VAL A 193 -5.84 -13.01 -9.11
N SER A 194 -5.65 -12.91 -7.80
CA SER A 194 -5.44 -11.65 -7.09
C SER A 194 -4.14 -11.66 -6.30
N TYR A 195 -3.50 -10.49 -6.21
CA TYR A 195 -2.23 -10.32 -5.53
C TYR A 195 -2.35 -9.27 -4.42
N ALA A 196 -1.66 -9.48 -3.31
CA ALA A 196 -1.67 -8.59 -2.16
C ALA A 196 -0.38 -8.70 -1.35
N ASP A 197 -0.15 -7.71 -0.49
CA ASP A 197 0.86 -7.72 0.55
C ASP A 197 2.26 -8.07 0.03
N GLY A 198 2.72 -7.27 -0.92
CA GLY A 198 3.95 -7.53 -1.65
C GLY A 198 5.15 -6.71 -1.18
N ILE A 199 6.34 -7.23 -1.40
CA ILE A 199 7.60 -6.53 -1.19
C ILE A 199 8.48 -6.66 -2.43
N TYR A 200 9.11 -5.55 -2.83
CA TYR A 200 10.14 -5.58 -3.86
C TYR A 200 11.48 -5.98 -3.26
N ASP A 201 12.09 -7.01 -3.82
CA ASP A 201 13.41 -7.51 -3.49
C ASP A 201 14.39 -7.07 -4.58
N GLU A 202 15.04 -5.93 -4.35
CA GLU A 202 15.99 -5.31 -5.28
C GLU A 202 17.16 -6.24 -5.60
N ARG A 203 17.63 -7.01 -4.60
CA ARG A 203 18.80 -7.90 -4.75
C ARG A 203 18.59 -8.98 -5.80
N PHE A 204 17.38 -9.51 -5.88
CA PHE A 204 17.01 -10.56 -6.83
C PHE A 204 16.10 -10.07 -7.96
N ASN A 205 15.84 -8.76 -7.99
CA ASN A 205 14.97 -8.10 -8.94
C ASN A 205 13.63 -8.83 -9.15
N ARG A 206 12.93 -9.06 -8.03
CA ARG A 206 11.67 -9.78 -7.98
C ARG A 206 10.70 -9.10 -7.02
N PHE A 207 9.42 -9.33 -7.24
CA PHE A 207 8.37 -8.94 -6.33
C PHE A 207 7.81 -10.18 -5.65
N VAL A 208 7.89 -10.24 -4.32
CA VAL A 208 7.36 -11.36 -3.53
C VAL A 208 6.04 -10.92 -2.93
N CYS A 209 4.96 -11.65 -3.16
CA CYS A 209 3.62 -11.28 -2.68
C CYS A 209 2.75 -12.51 -2.40
N VAL A 210 1.63 -12.27 -1.71
CA VAL A 210 0.55 -13.24 -1.60
C VAL A 210 -0.20 -13.27 -2.93
N ARG A 211 -0.45 -14.48 -3.45
CA ARG A 211 -1.33 -14.75 -4.57
C ARG A 211 -2.46 -15.65 -4.11
N GLU A 212 -3.67 -15.24 -4.43
CA GLU A 212 -4.88 -16.01 -4.25
C GLU A 212 -5.44 -16.39 -5.62
N ASP A 213 -5.62 -17.69 -5.84
CA ASP A 213 -5.97 -18.28 -7.14
C ASP A 213 -7.33 -18.98 -7.07
N ARG A 214 -8.31 -18.42 -7.77
CA ARG A 214 -9.69 -18.90 -7.87
C ARG A 214 -9.94 -19.74 -9.13
N ARG A 215 -8.93 -20.03 -9.94
CA ARG A 215 -9.11 -20.74 -11.23
C ARG A 215 -9.61 -22.17 -11.04
N GLU A 216 -9.20 -22.83 -9.96
CA GLU A 216 -9.64 -24.18 -9.62
C GLU A 216 -10.94 -24.18 -8.80
N SER A 217 -11.05 -23.27 -7.83
CA SER A 217 -12.25 -23.11 -7.00
C SER A 217 -12.42 -21.65 -6.58
N ALA A 218 -13.60 -21.09 -6.85
CA ALA A 218 -13.96 -19.74 -6.40
C ALA A 218 -14.27 -19.69 -4.90
N GLN A 219 -14.79 -20.78 -4.34
CA GLN A 219 -15.16 -20.88 -2.92
C GLN A 219 -13.94 -21.14 -2.04
N ASN A 220 -13.01 -21.95 -2.53
CA ASN A 220 -11.81 -22.37 -1.81
C ASN A 220 -10.56 -21.98 -2.62
N PRO A 221 -10.25 -20.67 -2.73
CA PRO A 221 -9.10 -20.23 -3.49
C PRO A 221 -7.78 -20.70 -2.87
N SER A 222 -6.85 -21.12 -3.72
CA SER A 222 -5.50 -21.48 -3.27
C SER A 222 -4.70 -20.22 -2.92
N THR A 223 -4.24 -20.12 -1.67
CA THR A 223 -3.42 -18.99 -1.21
C THR A 223 -1.94 -19.41 -1.13
N THR A 224 -1.09 -18.69 -1.85
CA THR A 224 0.33 -19.03 -2.04
C THR A 224 1.20 -17.78 -1.93
N ILE A 225 2.42 -17.92 -1.40
CA ILE A 225 3.44 -16.87 -1.53
C ILE A 225 4.17 -17.10 -2.84
N VAL A 226 4.17 -16.11 -3.72
CA VAL A 226 4.78 -16.20 -5.06
C VAL A 226 5.86 -15.16 -5.24
N SER A 227 6.85 -15.50 -6.06
CA SER A 227 7.84 -14.57 -6.59
C SER A 227 7.52 -14.24 -8.04
N VAL A 228 7.40 -12.96 -8.37
CA VAL A 228 7.24 -12.42 -9.73
C VAL A 228 8.56 -11.79 -10.17
N ALA A 229 9.20 -12.37 -11.17
CA ALA A 229 10.45 -11.82 -11.71
C ALA A 229 10.20 -10.51 -12.48
N LEU A 230 11.09 -9.52 -12.32
CA LEU A 230 10.96 -8.20 -12.92
C LEU A 230 12.00 -8.02 -14.04
N GLY A 231 11.85 -8.71 -15.16
CA GLY A 231 12.83 -8.63 -16.26
C GLY A 231 12.46 -9.40 -17.52
N SER A 232 12.63 -8.74 -18.67
CA SER A 232 12.55 -9.21 -20.07
C SER A 232 11.47 -10.24 -20.43
N LYS A 233 10.33 -9.69 -20.90
CA LYS A 233 9.53 -10.15 -22.06
C LYS A 233 9.52 -11.65 -22.36
N ASP A 234 9.09 -12.46 -21.41
CA ASP A 234 8.44 -13.71 -21.77
C ASP A 234 7.00 -13.69 -21.26
N VAL A 235 6.14 -13.11 -22.09
CA VAL A 235 4.68 -13.05 -21.87
C VAL A 235 4.08 -14.47 -21.82
N GLN A 236 4.86 -15.52 -22.13
CA GLN A 236 4.49 -16.91 -21.96
C GLN A 236 4.90 -17.56 -20.63
N GLY A 237 5.56 -16.85 -19.72
CA GLY A 237 5.88 -17.42 -18.43
C GLY A 237 6.75 -16.51 -17.60
N ASN A 238 6.15 -15.52 -16.95
CA ASN A 238 6.77 -15.01 -15.74
C ASN A 238 6.90 -16.21 -14.80
N ASN A 239 8.14 -16.63 -14.53
CA ASN A 239 8.43 -17.77 -13.69
C ASN A 239 7.90 -17.47 -12.28
N PHE A 240 6.69 -17.96 -11.99
CA PHE A 240 6.12 -17.94 -10.66
C PHE A 240 6.77 -19.06 -9.86
N PHE A 241 7.68 -18.70 -8.97
CA PHE A 241 8.14 -19.63 -7.96
C PHE A 241 7.19 -19.54 -6.78
N VAL A 242 6.47 -20.63 -6.50
CA VAL A 242 5.71 -20.79 -5.26
C VAL A 242 6.73 -21.04 -4.16
N LEU A 243 6.86 -20.09 -3.24
CA LEU A 243 7.79 -20.18 -2.12
C LEU A 243 7.20 -21.02 -0.99
N VAL A 244 5.90 -20.86 -0.73
CA VAL A 244 5.13 -21.62 0.28
C VAL A 244 3.67 -21.71 -0.17
N SER A 245 3.07 -22.90 -0.05
CA SER A 245 1.63 -23.09 -0.23
C SER A 245 0.98 -23.12 1.15
N LEU A 246 0.05 -22.19 1.41
CA LEU A 246 -0.74 -22.17 2.63
C LEU A 246 -2.00 -22.98 2.36
N PHE A 247 -1.97 -24.27 2.67
CA PHE A 247 -3.21 -25.06 2.70
C PHE A 247 -3.92 -24.78 4.02
N CYS A 248 -5.12 -24.19 3.92
CA CYS A 248 -6.07 -24.23 5.01
C CYS A 248 -6.79 -25.58 4.89
N GLU A 249 -6.32 -26.62 5.58
CA GLU A 249 -7.15 -27.81 5.78
C GLU A 249 -8.35 -27.40 6.63
N GLU A 250 -9.56 -27.66 6.12
CA GLU A 250 -10.81 -27.44 6.84
C GLU A 250 -10.78 -28.19 8.19
N ILE A 251 -11.18 -27.50 9.26
CA ILE A 251 -11.51 -28.09 10.57
C ILE A 251 -12.99 -28.46 10.55
#